data_AF-A0A9D1ZPZ3-F1
#
_entry.id   AF-A0A9D1ZPZ3-F1
#
_cell.length_a   1.000
_cell.length_b   1.000
_cell.length_c   1.000
_cell.angle_alpha   90.00
_cell.angle_beta   90.00
_cell.angle_gamma   90.00
#
_symmetry.space_group_name_H-M   'P 1'
#
loop_
_entity.id
_entity.type
_entity.pdbx_description
1 polymer ?
#
loop_
_entity_poly.entity_id
_entity_poly.type
_entity_poly.pdbx_seq_one_letter_code
_entity_poly.pdbx_strand_id
1 'polypeptide(L)'
;MNKVDKYVIKWFLGSTAVVDERTKRELGMAAIRATFAFFVFEMLFALVSMIYFMNANVKNYENALYITMLIQIFMTFAILIGFISIPLSKKKLLSKEISSNKQKKTMRMLKNYWIKMAPMEFLIYWLVSVAINTNKSSFFDNLFNPHRIADALIFTIIFSIFMYLYEKRSIHVVKEDK
;
A
#
# COMPACT_ATOMS: atom_id res chain seq x y z
N MET A 1 -6.14 -13.13 24.84
CA MET A 1 -5.45 -12.56 23.64
C MET A 1 -4.21 -11.85 24.13
N ASN A 2 -3.08 -12.00 23.44
CA ASN A 2 -1.83 -11.37 23.88
C ASN A 2 -1.91 -9.85 23.66
N LYS A 3 -1.17 -9.08 24.48
CA LYS A 3 -1.11 -7.61 24.36
C LYS A 3 -0.68 -7.16 22.95
N VAL A 4 0.18 -7.96 22.32
CA VAL A 4 0.72 -7.72 20.97
C VAL A 4 -0.36 -7.76 19.91
N ASP A 5 -1.20 -8.81 19.87
CA ASP A 5 -2.27 -8.94 18.88
C ASP A 5 -3.25 -7.77 18.94
N LYS A 6 -3.60 -7.35 20.17
CA LYS A 6 -4.51 -6.22 20.39
C LYS A 6 -3.89 -4.90 19.93
N TYR A 7 -2.58 -4.75 20.09
CA TYR A 7 -1.83 -3.60 19.61
C TYR A 7 -1.77 -3.55 18.08
N VAL A 8 -1.45 -4.67 17.43
CA VAL A 8 -1.35 -4.77 15.96
C VAL A 8 -2.70 -4.49 15.29
N ILE A 9 -3.78 -5.09 15.80
CA ILE A 9 -5.14 -4.84 15.28
C ILE A 9 -5.54 -3.38 15.44
N LYS A 10 -5.24 -2.78 16.60
CA LYS A 10 -5.55 -1.37 16.89
C LYS A 10 -4.67 -0.39 16.09
N TRP A 11 -3.45 -0.80 15.74
CA TRP A 11 -2.59 -0.07 14.82
C TRP A 11 -3.14 -0.12 13.39
N PHE A 12 -3.54 -1.30 12.92
CA PHE A 12 -4.08 -1.53 11.57
C PHE A 12 -5.45 -0.87 11.33
N LEU A 13 -6.38 -0.98 12.28
CA LEU A 13 -7.74 -0.41 12.18
C LEU A 13 -7.82 1.05 12.65
N GLY A 14 -6.74 1.59 13.21
CA GLY A 14 -6.68 2.93 13.78
C GLY A 14 -7.05 2.99 15.28
N SER A 15 -6.38 3.89 16.00
CA SER A 15 -6.36 3.95 17.48
C SER A 15 -7.72 4.14 18.18
N THR A 16 -8.78 4.44 17.45
CA THR A 16 -10.15 4.61 17.93
C THR A 16 -11.04 3.38 17.73
N ALA A 17 -10.56 2.33 17.05
CA ALA A 17 -11.34 1.12 16.80
C ALA A 17 -11.58 0.34 18.11
N VAL A 18 -12.85 0.10 18.42
CA VAL A 18 -13.25 -0.83 19.49
C VAL A 18 -13.03 -2.23 18.94
N VAL A 19 -12.03 -2.94 19.49
CA VAL A 19 -11.76 -4.35 19.13
C VAL A 19 -12.83 -5.22 19.79
N ASP A 20 -13.99 -5.33 19.14
CA ASP A 20 -15.05 -6.25 19.52
C ASP A 20 -14.89 -7.61 18.82
N GLU A 21 -15.65 -8.61 19.27
CA GLU A 21 -15.60 -9.96 18.74
C GLU A 21 -16.03 -10.04 17.26
N ARG A 22 -16.92 -9.12 16.84
CA ARG A 22 -17.36 -8.98 15.45
C ARG A 22 -16.24 -8.51 14.53
N THR A 23 -15.50 -7.46 14.91
CA THR A 23 -14.34 -6.93 14.17
C THR A 23 -13.25 -7.98 14.06
N LYS A 24 -13.03 -8.75 15.12
CA LYS A 24 -12.07 -9.87 15.12
C LYS A 24 -12.48 -10.96 14.11
N ARG A 25 -13.75 -11.37 14.12
CA ARG A 25 -14.27 -12.39 13.20
C ARG A 25 -14.17 -11.92 11.74
N GLU A 26 -14.53 -10.66 11.48
CA GLU A 26 -14.50 -10.07 10.15
C GLU A 26 -13.07 -9.88 9.61
N LEU A 27 -12.17 -9.38 10.45
CA LEU A 27 -10.75 -9.27 10.11
C LEU A 27 -10.13 -10.66 9.88
N GLY A 28 -10.47 -11.64 10.72
CA GLY A 28 -10.02 -13.03 10.55
C GLY A 28 -10.49 -13.64 9.24
N MET A 29 -11.76 -13.46 8.86
CA MET A 29 -12.27 -13.93 7.57
C MET A 29 -11.61 -13.21 6.39
N ALA A 30 -11.38 -11.90 6.48
CA ALA A 30 -10.67 -11.13 5.45
C ALA A 30 -9.21 -11.60 5.31
N ALA A 31 -8.52 -11.83 6.43
CA ALA A 31 -7.15 -12.34 6.45
C ALA A 31 -7.06 -13.73 5.84
N ILE A 32 -7.94 -14.67 6.20
CA ILE A 32 -7.97 -16.02 5.62
C ILE A 32 -8.15 -15.96 4.09
N ARG A 33 -9.09 -15.13 3.61
CA ARG A 33 -9.29 -14.95 2.16
C ARG A 33 -8.08 -14.34 1.47
N ALA A 34 -7.44 -13.35 2.09
CA ALA A 34 -6.24 -12.72 1.57
C ALA A 34 -5.06 -13.69 1.53
N THR A 35 -4.86 -14.50 2.57
CA THR A 35 -3.84 -15.55 2.60
C THR A 35 -4.07 -16.59 1.52
N PHE A 36 -5.32 -17.02 1.31
CA PHE A 36 -5.64 -17.96 0.24
C PHE A 36 -5.38 -17.35 -1.15
N ALA A 37 -5.82 -16.12 -1.39
CA ALA A 37 -5.54 -15.40 -2.63
C ALA A 37 -4.03 -15.22 -2.86
N PHE A 38 -3.28 -14.89 -1.81
CA PHE A 38 -1.82 -14.75 -1.85
C PHE A 38 -1.14 -16.07 -2.20
N PHE A 39 -1.57 -17.17 -1.59
CA PHE A 39 -1.03 -18.50 -1.89
C PHE A 39 -1.25 -18.90 -3.36
N VAL A 40 -2.48 -18.73 -3.87
CA VAL A 40 -2.79 -19.02 -5.28
C VAL A 40 -1.99 -18.12 -6.22
N PHE A 41 -1.87 -16.83 -5.89
CA PHE A 41 -1.06 -15.89 -6.65
C PHE A 41 0.41 -16.32 -6.70
N GLU A 42 1.04 -16.62 -5.57
CA GLU A 42 2.45 -17.02 -5.50
C GLU A 42 2.72 -18.29 -6.30
N MET A 43 1.84 -19.29 -6.21
CA MET A 43 1.97 -20.51 -7.01
C MET A 43 1.92 -20.23 -8.53
N LEU A 44 0.92 -19.47 -8.98
CA LEU A 44 0.78 -19.13 -10.39
C LEU A 44 1.92 -18.23 -10.87
N PHE A 45 2.32 -17.27 -10.05
CA PHE A 45 3.39 -16.33 -10.37
C PHE A 45 4.73 -17.05 -10.49
N ALA A 46 5.05 -17.96 -9.57
CA ALA A 46 6.24 -18.80 -9.64
C ALA A 46 6.24 -19.69 -10.89
N LEU A 47 5.11 -20.35 -11.20
CA LEU A 47 4.96 -21.20 -12.38
C LEU A 47 5.16 -20.41 -13.67
N VAL A 48 4.46 -19.29 -13.84
CA VAL A 48 4.55 -18.45 -15.05
C VAL A 48 5.94 -17.86 -15.19
N SER A 49 6.55 -17.40 -14.09
CA SER A 49 7.91 -16.88 -14.09
C SER A 49 8.90 -17.96 -14.53
N MET A 50 8.79 -19.18 -13.98
CA MET A 50 9.64 -20.31 -14.38
C MET A 50 9.52 -20.61 -15.87
N ILE A 51 8.29 -20.72 -16.40
CA ILE A 51 8.05 -20.96 -17.83
C ILE A 51 8.64 -19.83 -18.68
N TYR A 52 8.50 -18.59 -18.25
CA TYR A 52 9.06 -17.42 -18.94
C TYR A 52 10.58 -17.46 -18.96
N PHE A 53 11.24 -17.68 -17.81
CA PHE A 53 12.70 -17.73 -17.73
C PHE A 53 13.31 -18.92 -18.48
N MET A 54 12.61 -20.05 -18.58
CA MET A 54 13.09 -21.22 -19.31
C MET A 54 12.95 -21.09 -20.83
N ASN A 55 11.90 -20.41 -21.32
CA ASN A 55 11.57 -20.40 -22.74
C ASN A 55 11.86 -19.08 -23.45
N ALA A 56 11.88 -17.96 -22.73
CA ALA A 56 12.25 -16.69 -23.31
C ALA A 56 13.77 -16.66 -23.52
N ASN A 57 14.20 -16.16 -24.67
CA ASN A 57 15.62 -15.95 -24.95
C ASN A 57 16.10 -14.69 -24.21
N VAL A 58 16.11 -14.76 -22.87
CA VAL A 58 16.34 -13.63 -21.97
C VAL A 58 17.80 -13.21 -22.08
N LYS A 59 18.05 -12.15 -22.86
CA LYS A 59 19.40 -11.59 -23.04
C LYS A 59 19.95 -10.91 -21.79
N ASN A 60 19.08 -10.42 -20.91
CA ASN A 60 19.45 -9.76 -19.67
C ASN A 60 18.60 -10.30 -18.50
N TYR A 61 19.14 -11.32 -17.82
CA TYR A 61 18.49 -11.98 -16.69
C TYR A 61 18.24 -11.05 -15.51
N GLU A 62 19.15 -10.10 -15.27
CA GLU A 62 19.05 -9.14 -14.18
C GLU A 62 17.80 -8.26 -14.33
N ASN A 63 17.59 -7.68 -15.52
CA ASN A 63 16.42 -6.86 -15.80
C ASN A 63 15.12 -7.67 -15.67
N ALA A 64 15.10 -8.89 -16.22
CA ALA A 64 13.93 -9.75 -16.16
C ALA A 64 13.59 -10.10 -14.70
N LEU A 65 14.58 -10.42 -13.87
CA LEU A 65 14.41 -10.71 -12.45
C LEU A 65 13.81 -9.52 -11.69
N TYR A 66 14.36 -8.31 -11.86
CA TYR A 66 13.85 -7.12 -11.18
C TYR A 66 12.42 -6.76 -11.60
N ILE A 67 12.08 -6.91 -12.89
CA ILE A 67 10.71 -6.70 -13.37
C ILE A 67 9.75 -7.69 -12.71
N THR A 68 10.10 -8.98 -12.65
CA THR A 68 9.28 -9.97 -11.95
C THR A 68 9.12 -9.65 -10.45
N MET A 69 10.19 -9.26 -9.76
CA MET A 69 10.10 -8.88 -8.34
C MET A 69 9.14 -7.70 -8.12
N LEU A 70 9.15 -6.71 -9.02
CA LEU A 70 8.23 -5.58 -8.91
C LEU A 70 6.78 -5.94 -9.17
N ILE A 71 6.52 -6.78 -10.18
CA ILE A 71 5.17 -7.32 -10.42
C ILE A 71 4.70 -8.04 -9.17
N GLN A 72 5.55 -8.84 -8.54
CA GLN A 72 5.23 -9.57 -7.31
C GLN A 72 4.87 -8.62 -6.16
N ILE A 73 5.69 -7.59 -5.93
CA ILE A 73 5.43 -6.58 -4.88
C ILE A 73 4.08 -5.88 -5.13
N PHE A 74 3.81 -5.43 -6.36
CA PHE A 74 2.55 -4.75 -6.68
C PHE A 74 1.33 -5.64 -6.51
N MET A 75 1.40 -6.88 -6.99
CA MET A 75 0.29 -7.83 -6.87
C MET A 75 0.03 -8.20 -5.41
N THR A 76 1.07 -8.28 -4.59
CA THR A 76 0.94 -8.45 -3.13
C THR A 76 0.14 -7.31 -2.51
N PHE A 77 0.48 -6.05 -2.83
CA PHE A 77 -0.28 -4.89 -2.37
C PHE A 77 -1.72 -4.90 -2.88
N ALA A 78 -1.94 -5.25 -4.14
CA ALA A 78 -3.28 -5.35 -4.73
C ALA A 78 -4.14 -6.39 -4.00
N ILE A 79 -3.58 -7.54 -3.62
CA ILE A 79 -4.28 -8.58 -2.84
C ILE A 79 -4.63 -8.05 -1.45
N LEU A 80 -3.70 -7.40 -0.75
CA LEU A 80 -3.97 -6.82 0.57
C LEU A 80 -5.09 -5.76 0.51
N ILE A 81 -5.04 -4.85 -0.47
CA ILE A 81 -6.08 -3.83 -0.64
C ILE A 81 -7.43 -4.47 -1.02
N GLY A 82 -7.40 -5.41 -1.97
CA GLY A 82 -8.58 -6.10 -2.51
C GLY A 82 -9.32 -6.96 -1.50
N PHE A 83 -8.59 -7.75 -0.72
CA PHE A 83 -9.16 -8.77 0.17
C PHE A 83 -9.25 -8.34 1.64
N ILE A 84 -8.49 -7.31 2.05
CA ILE A 84 -8.52 -6.81 3.42
C ILE A 84 -9.13 -5.41 3.48
N SER A 85 -8.51 -4.42 2.83
CA SER A 85 -8.91 -3.01 3.01
C SER A 85 -10.31 -2.70 2.44
N ILE A 86 -10.63 -3.18 1.24
CA ILE A 86 -11.94 -2.93 0.60
C ILE A 86 -13.10 -3.57 1.39
N PRO A 87 -13.05 -4.87 1.76
CA PRO A 87 -14.12 -5.50 2.54
C PRO A 87 -14.33 -4.87 3.92
N LEU A 88 -13.25 -4.48 4.60
CA LEU A 88 -13.33 -3.82 5.91
C LEU A 88 -13.90 -2.40 5.80
N SER A 89 -13.53 -1.65 4.75
CA SER A 89 -14.07 -0.32 4.47
C SER A 89 -15.57 -0.36 4.16
N LYS A 90 -16.01 -1.29 3.30
CA LYS A 90 -17.43 -1.50 2.97
C LYS A 90 -18.29 -1.81 4.21
N LYS A 91 -17.71 -2.43 5.23
CA LYS A 91 -18.37 -2.77 6.50
C LYS A 91 -18.33 -1.63 7.53
N LYS A 92 -17.89 -0.42 7.15
CA LYS A 92 -17.73 0.77 8.01
C LYS A 92 -16.84 0.56 9.25
N LEU A 93 -16.05 -0.52 9.30
CA LEU A 93 -15.13 -0.79 10.41
C LEU A 93 -13.91 0.16 10.40
N LEU A 94 -13.71 0.87 9.28
CA LEU A 94 -12.66 1.88 9.10
C LEU A 94 -13.18 3.32 9.18
N SER A 95 -14.49 3.54 9.35
CA SER A 95 -15.03 4.91 9.41
C SER A 95 -14.73 5.54 10.77
N LYS A 96 -13.78 6.47 10.79
CA LYS A 96 -13.56 7.37 11.93
C LYS A 96 -14.61 8.48 11.91
N GLU A 97 -15.67 8.32 12.70
CA GLU A 97 -16.48 9.48 13.10
C GLU A 97 -15.68 10.29 14.12
N ILE A 98 -15.49 11.57 13.83
CA ILE A 98 -14.63 12.47 14.62
C ILE A 98 -15.49 13.65 15.08
N SER A 99 -15.60 13.83 16.40
CA SER A 99 -16.29 14.99 16.96
C SER A 99 -15.56 16.29 16.63
N SER A 100 -16.32 17.39 16.50
CA SER A 100 -15.82 18.72 16.09
C SER A 100 -14.59 19.19 16.90
N ASN A 101 -14.49 18.80 18.17
CA ASN A 101 -13.41 19.19 19.07
C ASN A 101 -12.04 18.52 18.74
N LYS A 102 -12.04 17.42 17.97
CA LYS A 102 -10.81 16.70 17.56
C LYS A 102 -10.33 17.03 16.15
N GLN A 103 -11.09 17.81 15.37
CA GLN A 103 -10.83 18.11 13.97
C GLN A 103 -9.41 18.67 13.72
N LYS A 104 -8.97 19.64 14.53
CA LYS A 104 -7.66 20.29 14.38
C LYS A 104 -6.50 19.32 14.65
N LYS A 105 -6.67 18.40 15.61
CA LYS A 105 -5.70 17.35 15.95
C LYS A 105 -5.63 16.27 14.88
N THR A 106 -6.79 15.87 14.33
CA THR A 106 -6.87 14.92 13.21
C THR A 106 -6.20 15.47 11.95
N MET A 107 -6.44 16.74 11.60
CA MET A 107 -5.82 17.36 10.43
C MET A 107 -4.29 17.40 10.52
N ARG A 108 -3.74 17.68 11.72
CA ARG A 108 -2.29 17.60 11.97
C ARG A 108 -1.75 16.17 11.88
N MET A 109 -2.48 15.18 12.40
CA MET A 109 -2.09 13.77 12.27
C MET A 109 -2.09 13.31 10.81
N LEU A 110 -3.09 13.73 10.01
CA LEU A 110 -3.19 13.41 8.59
C LEU A 110 -2.02 14.00 7.79
N LYS A 111 -1.70 15.28 8.03
CA LYS A 111 -0.54 15.93 7.39
C LYS A 111 0.76 15.19 7.73
N ASN A 112 0.97 14.87 9.01
CA ASN A 112 2.17 14.17 9.45
C ASN A 112 2.25 12.73 8.92
N TYR A 113 1.11 12.07 8.68
CA TYR A 113 1.06 10.75 8.06
C TYR A 113 1.58 10.80 6.63
N TRP A 114 1.05 11.70 5.78
CA TRP A 114 1.50 11.84 4.40
C TRP A 114 2.95 12.32 4.28
N ILE A 115 3.42 13.21 5.18
CA ILE A 115 4.84 13.59 5.22
C ILE A 115 5.73 12.38 5.54
N LYS A 116 5.30 11.48 6.44
CA LYS A 116 6.04 10.26 6.79
C LYS A 116 5.97 9.19 5.71
N MET A 117 4.89 9.14 4.93
CA MET A 117 4.72 8.20 3.81
C MET A 117 5.43 8.64 2.54
N ALA A 118 5.65 9.94 2.33
CA ALA A 118 6.30 10.47 1.13
C ALA A 118 7.66 9.82 0.79
N PRO A 119 8.60 9.57 1.74
CA PRO A 119 9.83 8.85 1.43
C PRO A 119 9.60 7.43 0.91
N MET A 120 8.58 6.75 1.41
CA MET A 120 8.23 5.39 1.00
C MET A 120 7.57 5.39 -0.38
N GLU A 121 6.67 6.34 -0.65
CA GLU A 121 6.08 6.56 -1.97
C GLU A 121 7.13 6.87 -3.03
N PHE A 122 8.08 7.75 -2.68
CA PHE A 122 9.22 8.07 -3.53
C PHE A 122 10.03 6.83 -3.87
N LEU A 123 10.42 6.05 -2.86
CA LEU A 123 11.19 4.82 -3.07
C LEU A 123 10.46 3.84 -3.99
N ILE A 124 9.16 3.62 -3.76
CA ILE A 124 8.36 2.70 -4.56
C ILE A 124 8.28 3.20 -6.00
N TYR A 125 7.85 4.45 -6.23
CA TYR A 125 7.69 4.98 -7.57
C TYR A 125 9.03 5.04 -8.33
N TRP A 126 10.11 5.43 -7.65
CA TRP A 126 11.45 5.49 -8.24
C TRP A 126 11.90 4.10 -8.70
N LEU A 127 11.84 3.07 -7.84
CA LEU A 127 12.24 1.71 -8.19
C LEU A 127 11.42 1.15 -9.36
N VAL A 128 10.13 1.46 -9.40
CA VAL A 128 9.21 1.00 -10.46
C VAL A 128 9.51 1.70 -11.78
N SER A 129 9.68 3.03 -11.75
CA SER A 129 10.03 3.84 -12.92
C SER A 129 11.36 3.40 -13.53
N VAL A 130 12.34 3.08 -12.68
CA VAL A 130 13.65 2.57 -13.09
C VAL A 130 13.51 1.21 -13.76
N ALA A 131 12.79 0.28 -13.17
CA ALA A 131 12.65 -1.07 -13.74
C ALA A 131 11.90 -1.11 -15.08
N ILE A 132 10.88 -0.27 -15.26
CA ILE A 132 10.12 -0.19 -16.52
C ILE A 132 10.99 0.36 -17.67
N ASN A 133 12.04 1.12 -17.36
CA ASN A 133 12.89 1.79 -18.36
C ASN A 133 14.23 1.09 -18.63
N THR A 134 14.42 -0.14 -18.16
CA THR A 134 15.67 -0.90 -18.30
C THR A 134 15.98 -1.42 -19.72
N ASN A 135 15.10 -1.17 -20.70
CA ASN A 135 15.30 -1.63 -22.08
C ASN A 135 16.47 -0.96 -22.83
N LYS A 136 17.06 0.13 -22.30
CA LYS A 136 18.12 0.91 -22.99
C LYS A 136 19.46 0.99 -22.25
N SER A 137 19.52 0.65 -20.96
CA SER A 137 20.71 0.78 -20.10
C SER A 137 20.58 -0.14 -18.88
N SER A 138 21.70 -0.41 -18.19
CA SER A 138 21.69 -1.27 -17.00
C SER A 138 20.79 -0.69 -15.90
N PHE A 139 20.27 -1.55 -15.02
CA PHE A 139 19.39 -1.12 -13.93
C PHE A 139 20.04 -0.04 -13.06
N PHE A 140 21.33 -0.20 -12.73
CA PHE A 140 22.08 0.76 -11.91
C PHE A 140 22.28 2.11 -12.60
N ASP A 141 22.52 2.12 -13.92
CA ASP A 141 22.63 3.37 -14.68
C ASP A 141 21.31 4.15 -14.67
N ASN A 142 20.18 3.43 -14.73
CA ASN A 142 18.86 4.05 -14.62
C ASN A 142 18.50 4.44 -13.20
N LEU A 143 18.94 3.65 -12.20
CA LEU A 143 18.68 3.90 -10.79
C LEU A 143 19.25 5.26 -10.38
N PHE A 144 20.53 5.49 -10.68
CA PHE A 144 21.21 6.74 -10.33
C PHE A 144 21.06 7.85 -11.39
N ASN A 145 20.15 7.70 -12.35
CA ASN A 145 19.88 8.73 -13.32
C ASN A 145 19.19 9.94 -12.64
N PRO A 146 19.81 11.13 -12.63
CA PRO A 146 19.29 12.30 -11.93
C PRO A 146 17.93 12.76 -12.47
N HIS A 147 17.64 12.53 -13.75
CA HIS A 147 16.36 12.85 -14.35
C HIS A 147 15.25 11.94 -13.79
N ARG A 148 15.54 10.65 -13.62
CA ARG A 148 14.60 9.67 -13.04
C ARG A 148 14.31 9.92 -11.57
N ILE A 149 15.34 10.31 -10.82
CA ILE A 149 15.22 10.72 -9.42
C ILE A 149 14.34 11.99 -9.35
N ALA A 150 14.56 12.97 -10.22
CA ALA A 150 13.76 14.19 -10.27
C ALA A 150 12.28 13.90 -10.61
N ASP A 151 12.01 13.05 -11.62
CA ASP A 151 10.65 12.64 -11.98
C ASP A 151 9.93 11.95 -10.81
N ALA A 152 10.66 11.08 -10.09
CA ALA A 152 10.11 10.39 -8.93
C ALA A 152 9.81 11.33 -7.76
N LEU A 153 10.68 12.32 -7.53
CA LEU A 153 10.45 13.36 -6.52
C LEU A 153 9.22 14.20 -6.88
N ILE A 154 9.12 14.67 -8.13
CA ILE A 154 7.98 15.47 -8.60
C ILE A 154 6.68 14.69 -8.45
N PHE A 155 6.65 13.43 -8.90
CA PHE A 155 5.48 12.57 -8.75
C PHE A 155 5.08 12.42 -7.28
N THR A 156 6.04 12.12 -6.40
CA THR A 156 5.77 11.94 -4.96
C THR A 156 5.15 13.17 -4.34
N ILE A 157 5.69 14.36 -4.64
CA ILE A 157 5.16 15.63 -4.12
C ILE A 157 3.72 15.82 -4.56
N ILE A 158 3.44 15.66 -5.86
CA ILE A 158 2.10 15.84 -6.43
C ILE A 158 1.12 14.81 -5.85
N PHE A 159 1.54 13.54 -5.78
CA PHE A 159 0.72 12.43 -5.30
C PHE A 159 0.38 12.57 -3.82
N SER A 160 1.38 12.84 -2.96
CA SER A 160 1.17 13.10 -1.53
C SER A 160 0.22 14.28 -1.27
N ILE A 161 0.31 15.36 -2.06
CA ILE A 161 -0.63 16.49 -1.96
C ILE A 161 -2.05 16.05 -2.35
N PHE A 162 -2.20 15.34 -3.46
CA PHE A 162 -3.50 14.89 -3.94
C PHE A 162 -4.17 13.94 -2.93
N MET A 163 -3.42 12.97 -2.42
CA MET A 163 -3.92 12.01 -1.45
C MET A 163 -4.30 12.65 -0.12
N TYR A 164 -3.50 13.61 0.36
CA TYR A 164 -3.88 14.43 1.51
C TYR A 164 -5.21 15.18 1.30
N LEU A 165 -5.42 15.78 0.12
CA LEU A 165 -6.68 16.46 -0.20
C LEU A 165 -7.86 15.49 -0.30
N TYR A 166 -7.65 14.30 -0.87
CA TYR A 166 -8.65 13.24 -0.97
C TYR A 166 -9.10 12.76 0.41
N GLU A 167 -8.16 12.38 1.28
CA GLU A 167 -8.48 11.94 2.64
C GLU A 167 -9.09 13.06 3.48
N LYS A 168 -8.63 14.31 3.29
CA LYS A 168 -9.24 15.47 3.93
C LYS A 168 -10.72 15.62 3.57
N ARG A 169 -11.12 15.36 2.33
CA ARG A 169 -12.53 15.38 1.91
C ARG A 169 -13.35 14.23 2.51
N SER A 170 -12.72 13.09 2.81
CA SER A 170 -13.38 11.93 3.43
C SER A 170 -13.69 12.13 4.92
N ILE A 171 -13.14 13.16 5.58
CA ILE A 171 -13.41 13.43 7.00
C ILE A 171 -14.73 14.20 7.12
N HIS A 172 -15.80 13.52 7.52
CA HIS A 172 -17.07 14.15 7.87
C HIS A 172 -17.06 14.56 9.34
N VAL A 173 -17.25 15.85 9.59
CA VAL A 173 -17.29 16.42 10.95
C VAL A 173 -18.74 16.51 11.37
N VAL A 174 -19.15 15.66 12.30
CA VAL A 174 -20.48 15.73 12.91
C VAL A 174 -20.42 16.77 14.04
N LYS A 175 -21.35 17.74 14.01
CA LYS A 175 -21.57 18.64 15.15
C LYS A 175 -22.28 17.84 16.24
N GLU A 176 -21.75 17.84 17.45
CA GLU A 176 -22.50 17.38 18.61
C GLU A 176 -23.69 18.34 18.78
N ASP A 177 -24.91 17.81 18.65
CA ASP A 177 -26.12 18.52 19.04
C ASP A 177 -26.05 18.75 20.56
N LYS A 178 -26.22 20.02 20.97
CA LYS A 178 -26.22 20.46 22.36
C LYS A 178 -27.42 19.92 23.12
#